data_AF-Q214G5-F1
#
_entry.id   AF-Q214G5-F1
#
_cell.length_a   1.000
_cell.length_b   1.000
_cell.length_c   1.000
_cell.angle_alpha   90.00
_cell.angle_beta   90.00
_cell.angle_gamma   90.00
#
_symmetry.space_group_name_H-M   'P 1'
#
loop_
_entity.id
_entity.type
_entity.pdbx_description
1 polymer ?
#
loop_
_entity_poly.entity_id
_entity_poly.type
_entity_poly.pdbx_seq_one_letter_code
_entity_poly.pdbx_strand_id
1 'polypeptide(L)'
;MTLSIDQRASRAFPRVFAALRQGLRPLVAVAMLCVALPGCTSEQFQKGYILPTGALEQIPIGASQDQVLIVMGTPSTVATLSGEVFYYISQRAERPVAFMPQKLIDQRVIAIYFDQNRQVRRIANYGLQDGKIFDFISRTTPTSGQEMSYLAPLFKLISFH
;
A
#
# COMPACT_ATOMS: atom_id res chain seq x y z
N MET A 1 92.88 -37.42 29.48
CA MET A 1 92.82 -38.01 28.14
C MET A 1 91.54 -37.52 27.48
N THR A 2 91.68 -36.90 26.32
CA THR A 2 90.68 -36.24 25.48
C THR A 2 89.44 -37.09 25.18
N LEU A 3 88.28 -36.43 24.95
CA LEU A 3 87.33 -36.60 23.84
C LEU A 3 86.08 -35.74 24.17
N SER A 4 85.78 -34.63 23.49
CA SER A 4 85.36 -34.45 22.09
C SER A 4 83.88 -34.80 21.83
N ILE A 5 83.09 -33.74 21.59
CA ILE A 5 82.13 -33.58 20.47
C ILE A 5 80.76 -34.32 20.52
N ASP A 6 79.72 -33.47 20.55
CA ASP A 6 78.55 -33.39 19.64
C ASP A 6 77.09 -33.57 20.11
N GLN A 7 76.33 -32.60 19.61
CA GLN A 7 74.90 -32.46 19.35
C GLN A 7 73.97 -33.68 19.51
N ARG A 8 72.82 -33.46 20.18
CA ARG A 8 71.52 -33.57 19.51
C ARG A 8 70.33 -33.02 20.31
N ALA A 9 69.50 -32.30 19.56
CA ALA A 9 68.05 -32.21 19.68
C ALA A 9 67.44 -31.33 20.79
N SER A 10 67.30 -30.06 20.44
CA SER A 10 66.18 -29.19 20.83
C SER A 10 64.85 -29.94 20.81
N ARG A 11 64.22 -30.14 21.97
CA ARG A 11 62.85 -30.62 22.06
C ARG A 11 61.92 -29.43 22.24
N ALA A 12 61.16 -29.15 21.19
CA ALA A 12 60.13 -28.14 21.12
C ALA A 12 58.99 -28.42 22.12
N PHE A 13 58.56 -27.38 22.83
CA PHE A 13 57.32 -27.35 23.61
C PHE A 13 56.10 -27.59 22.69
N PRO A 14 55.16 -28.49 23.03
CA PRO A 14 53.95 -28.65 22.23
C PRO A 14 53.00 -27.47 22.48
N ARG A 15 52.67 -26.76 21.40
CA ARG A 15 51.63 -25.74 21.33
C ARG A 15 50.26 -26.42 21.27
N VAL A 16 49.65 -26.69 22.42
CA VAL A 16 48.32 -27.34 22.49
C VAL A 16 47.14 -26.34 22.37
N PHE A 17 47.38 -25.03 22.38
CA PHE A 17 46.30 -24.01 22.42
C PHE A 17 45.99 -23.30 21.09
N ALA A 18 46.11 -23.97 19.94
CA ALA A 18 45.87 -23.34 18.64
C ALA A 18 44.88 -24.07 17.72
N ALA A 19 43.92 -24.82 18.28
CA ALA A 19 42.95 -25.59 17.49
C ALA A 19 41.47 -25.21 17.71
N LEU A 20 41.17 -23.98 18.17
CA LEU A 20 39.77 -23.53 18.39
C LEU A 20 39.36 -22.24 17.67
N ARG A 21 40.18 -21.72 16.74
CA ARG A 21 39.86 -20.46 16.02
C ARG A 21 39.41 -20.65 14.56
N GLN A 22 39.43 -21.88 14.03
CA GLN A 22 39.15 -22.13 12.61
C GLN A 22 37.74 -22.70 12.32
N GLY A 23 37.00 -23.15 13.33
CA GLY A 23 35.65 -23.72 13.16
C GLY A 23 34.49 -22.70 13.19
N LEU A 24 34.72 -21.46 13.63
CA LEU A 24 33.65 -20.48 13.84
C LEU A 24 33.39 -19.56 12.62
N ARG A 25 34.32 -19.50 11.67
CA ARG A 25 34.24 -18.60 10.50
C ARG A 25 33.15 -18.96 9.48
N PRO A 26 32.84 -20.24 9.16
CA PRO A 26 31.77 -20.53 8.21
C PRO A 26 30.38 -20.29 8.83
N LEU A 27 30.25 -20.37 10.15
CA LEU A 27 28.97 -20.21 10.86
C LEU A 27 28.50 -18.75 10.88
N VAL A 28 29.43 -17.80 10.98
CA VAL A 28 29.15 -16.35 10.86
C VAL A 28 28.74 -15.98 9.42
N ALA A 29 29.36 -16.59 8.40
CA ALA A 29 29.02 -16.32 7.01
C ALA A 29 27.60 -16.83 6.64
N VAL A 30 27.21 -18.01 7.14
CA VAL A 30 25.85 -18.54 6.95
C VAL A 30 24.81 -17.71 7.72
N ALA A 31 25.12 -17.27 8.95
CA ALA A 31 24.22 -16.41 9.72
C ALA A 31 23.99 -15.03 9.04
N MET A 32 25.04 -14.44 8.45
CA MET A 32 24.90 -13.21 7.65
C MET A 32 24.05 -13.42 6.39
N LEU A 33 24.17 -14.57 5.72
CA LEU A 33 23.38 -14.88 4.52
C LEU A 33 21.89 -15.05 4.82
N CYS A 34 21.53 -15.63 5.97
CA CYS A 34 20.13 -15.76 6.40
C CYS A 34 19.47 -14.43 6.76
N VAL A 35 20.23 -13.42 7.22
CA VAL A 35 19.71 -12.08 7.51
C VAL A 35 19.54 -11.24 6.23
N ALA A 36 20.23 -11.60 5.14
CA ALA A 36 20.22 -10.87 3.88
C ALA A 36 19.01 -11.16 2.96
N LEU A 37 18.04 -11.98 3.40
CA LEU A 37 16.80 -12.25 2.66
C LEU A 37 15.60 -11.53 3.28
N PRO A 38 15.41 -10.20 3.09
CA PRO A 38 14.13 -9.57 3.35
C PRO A 38 13.18 -9.95 2.22
N GLY A 39 12.57 -11.13 2.32
CA GLY A 39 11.57 -11.65 1.38
C GLY A 39 10.13 -11.44 1.86
N CYS A 40 9.81 -10.31 2.51
CA CYS A 40 8.41 -9.96 2.81
C CYS A 40 7.81 -9.20 1.63
N THR A 41 7.38 -9.92 0.61
CA THR A 41 6.60 -9.33 -0.49
C THR A 41 5.12 -9.41 -0.13
N SER A 42 4.58 -8.35 0.48
CA SER A 42 3.13 -8.18 0.59
C SER A 42 2.57 -7.84 -0.79
N GLU A 43 1.57 -8.58 -1.26
CA GLU A 43 0.90 -8.28 -2.53
C GLU A 43 -0.17 -7.21 -2.30
N GLN A 44 -0.04 -6.08 -2.98
CA GLN A 44 -1.07 -5.03 -3.01
C GLN A 44 -1.98 -5.26 -4.22
N PHE A 45 -3.28 -5.36 -3.97
CA PHE A 45 -4.31 -5.51 -4.99
C PHE A 45 -5.14 -4.23 -5.06
N GLN A 46 -5.11 -3.55 -6.20
CA GLN A 46 -6.00 -2.43 -6.46
C GLN A 46 -7.12 -2.87 -7.41
N LYS A 47 -8.37 -2.63 -7.02
CA LYS A 47 -9.58 -2.97 -7.76
C LYS A 47 -10.38 -1.71 -8.08
N GLY A 48 -11.06 -1.73 -9.21
CA GLY A 48 -11.92 -0.62 -9.66
C GLY A 48 -11.13 0.50 -10.33
N TYR A 49 -11.66 1.72 -10.23
CA TYR A 49 -11.08 2.89 -10.88
C TYR A 49 -9.74 3.28 -10.24
N ILE A 50 -8.75 3.65 -11.05
CA ILE A 50 -7.48 4.17 -10.56
C ILE A 50 -7.45 5.67 -10.87
N LEU A 51 -7.43 6.48 -9.81
CA LEU A 51 -7.34 7.94 -9.96
C LEU A 51 -5.96 8.32 -10.52
N PRO A 52 -5.89 9.00 -11.68
CA PRO A 52 -4.64 9.54 -12.16
C PRO A 52 -4.15 10.66 -11.22
N THR A 53 -2.84 10.69 -10.98
CA THR A 53 -2.23 11.74 -10.14
C THR A 53 -2.55 13.13 -10.70
N GLY A 54 -3.09 14.01 -9.87
CA GLY A 54 -3.44 15.38 -10.26
C GLY A 54 -4.69 15.52 -11.15
N ALA A 55 -5.45 14.45 -11.39
CA ALA A 55 -6.66 14.53 -12.23
C ALA A 55 -7.73 15.45 -11.62
N LEU A 56 -7.91 15.41 -10.30
CA LEU A 56 -8.88 16.27 -9.61
C LEU A 56 -8.49 17.75 -9.63
N GLU A 57 -7.20 18.06 -9.71
CA GLU A 57 -6.68 19.43 -9.76
C GLU A 57 -6.89 20.07 -11.15
N GLN A 58 -6.94 19.23 -12.19
CA GLN A 58 -7.22 19.64 -13.57
C GLN A 58 -8.70 19.89 -13.84
N ILE A 59 -9.58 19.57 -12.89
CA ILE A 59 -11.03 19.75 -12.99
C ILE A 59 -11.44 20.86 -12.02
N PRO A 60 -11.35 22.14 -12.43
CA PRO A 60 -11.86 23.23 -11.62
C PRO A 60 -13.39 23.17 -11.53
N ILE A 61 -13.94 23.84 -10.51
CA ILE A 61 -15.38 24.09 -10.43
C ILE A 61 -15.80 24.89 -11.66
N GLY A 62 -16.88 24.47 -12.33
CA GLY A 62 -17.35 25.01 -13.61
C GLY A 62 -16.87 24.24 -14.84
N ALA A 63 -15.96 23.28 -14.71
CA ALA A 63 -15.55 22.42 -15.83
C ALA A 63 -16.75 21.66 -16.43
N SER A 64 -16.73 21.38 -17.74
CA SER A 64 -17.82 20.63 -18.38
C SER A 64 -17.75 19.14 -18.06
N GLN A 65 -18.89 18.46 -18.11
CA GLN A 65 -18.97 17.00 -18.00
C GLN A 65 -18.07 16.28 -19.01
N ASP A 66 -17.99 16.79 -20.25
CA ASP A 66 -17.11 16.22 -21.28
C ASP A 66 -15.63 16.34 -20.90
N GLN A 67 -15.23 17.47 -20.29
CA GLN A 67 -13.86 17.63 -19.79
C GLN A 67 -13.56 16.63 -18.66
N VAL A 68 -14.51 16.38 -17.77
CA VAL A 68 -14.36 15.35 -16.74
C VAL A 68 -14.16 13.99 -17.38
N LEU A 69 -14.93 13.63 -18.41
CA LEU A 69 -14.77 12.36 -19.13
C LEU A 69 -13.42 12.28 -19.86
N ILE A 70 -12.88 13.37 -20.38
CA ILE A 70 -11.56 13.39 -21.02
C ILE A 70 -10.45 13.16 -19.99
N VAL A 71 -10.54 13.80 -18.82
CA VAL A 71 -9.49 13.77 -17.79
C VAL A 71 -9.57 12.49 -16.94
N MET A 72 -10.78 12.12 -16.51
CA MET A 72 -11.04 11.02 -15.59
C MET A 72 -11.50 9.74 -16.29
N GLY A 73 -12.01 9.82 -17.52
CA GLY A 73 -12.59 8.66 -18.21
C GLY A 73 -14.01 8.33 -17.73
N THR A 74 -14.50 7.17 -18.17
CA THR A 74 -15.86 6.68 -17.86
C THR A 74 -16.04 6.43 -16.36
N PRO A 75 -17.09 6.97 -15.73
CA PRO A 75 -17.37 6.70 -14.32
C PRO A 75 -17.77 5.24 -14.07
N SER A 76 -17.62 4.80 -12.83
CA SER A 76 -18.06 3.47 -12.40
C SER A 76 -19.58 3.36 -12.36
N THR A 77 -20.26 4.43 -11.93
CA THR A 77 -21.71 4.53 -11.97
C THR A 77 -22.15 6.00 -12.05
N VAL A 78 -23.37 6.22 -12.53
CA VAL A 78 -24.01 7.53 -12.65
C VAL A 78 -25.28 7.55 -11.82
N ALA A 79 -25.49 8.61 -11.05
CA ALA A 79 -26.75 8.84 -10.33
C ALA A 79 -27.29 10.24 -10.62
N THR A 80 -28.60 10.42 -10.51
CA THR A 80 -29.30 11.68 -10.86
C THR A 80 -29.76 12.47 -9.62
N LEU A 81 -29.04 12.35 -8.51
CA LEU A 81 -29.42 13.00 -7.25
C LEU A 81 -29.29 14.53 -7.36
N SER A 82 -30.42 15.22 -7.50
CA SER A 82 -30.51 16.70 -7.60
C SER A 82 -29.76 17.32 -8.80
N GLY A 83 -29.39 16.48 -9.77
CA GLY A 83 -28.49 16.77 -10.90
C GLY A 83 -27.78 15.47 -11.32
N GLU A 84 -27.07 15.45 -12.45
CA GLU A 84 -26.22 14.32 -12.81
C GLU A 84 -25.00 14.26 -11.86
N VAL A 85 -24.63 13.06 -11.39
CA VAL A 85 -23.49 12.82 -10.49
C VAL A 85 -22.70 11.62 -10.99
N PHE A 86 -21.39 11.79 -11.13
CA PHE A 86 -20.47 10.72 -11.52
C PHE A 86 -19.77 10.15 -10.30
N TYR A 87 -19.81 8.82 -10.18
CA TYR A 87 -19.12 8.09 -9.11
C TYR A 87 -17.96 7.28 -9.66
N TYR A 88 -16.78 7.50 -9.11
CA TYR A 88 -15.59 6.70 -9.35
C TYR A 88 -15.24 5.95 -8.07
N ILE A 89 -15.29 4.63 -8.13
CA ILE A 89 -15.13 3.76 -6.94
C ILE A 89 -13.81 3.01 -7.07
N SER A 90 -12.97 3.11 -6.04
CA SER A 90 -11.68 2.44 -5.98
C SER A 90 -11.48 1.72 -4.66
N GLN A 91 -10.79 0.59 -4.72
CA GLN A 91 -10.48 -0.24 -3.56
C GLN A 91 -9.03 -0.70 -3.59
N ARG A 92 -8.37 -0.67 -2.45
CA ARG A 92 -7.05 -1.23 -2.23
C ARG A 92 -7.13 -2.28 -1.13
N ALA A 93 -6.78 -3.50 -1.47
CA ALA A 93 -6.64 -4.61 -0.54
C ALA A 93 -5.19 -5.06 -0.50
N GLU A 94 -4.73 -5.50 0.66
CA GLU A 94 -3.38 -6.04 0.81
C GLU A 94 -3.45 -7.47 1.33
N ARG A 95 -2.55 -8.29 0.81
CA ARG A 95 -2.32 -9.64 1.27
C ARG A 95 -0.90 -9.74 1.85
N PRO A 96 -0.76 -9.85 3.19
CA PRO A 96 0.55 -9.87 3.81
C PRO A 96 1.33 -11.17 3.53
N VAL A 97 0.62 -12.30 3.38
CA VAL A 97 1.20 -13.60 3.00
C VAL A 97 0.25 -14.33 2.06
N ALA A 98 0.79 -15.07 1.08
CA ALA A 98 0.03 -15.70 0.00
C ALA A 98 -1.16 -16.58 0.46
N PHE A 99 -1.07 -17.15 1.66
CA PHE A 99 -2.09 -18.04 2.24
C PHE A 99 -3.09 -17.36 3.19
N MET A 100 -2.94 -16.06 3.47
CA MET A 100 -3.91 -15.30 4.28
C MET A 100 -4.99 -14.65 3.42
N PRO A 101 -6.19 -14.41 3.98
CA PRO A 101 -7.23 -13.63 3.31
C PRO A 101 -6.73 -12.22 3.00
N GLN A 102 -7.20 -11.66 1.89
CA GLN A 102 -6.94 -10.26 1.54
C GLN A 102 -7.66 -9.35 2.54
N LYS A 103 -6.96 -8.35 3.07
CA LYS A 103 -7.56 -7.34 3.94
C LYS A 103 -7.78 -6.05 3.15
N LEU A 104 -8.98 -5.49 3.18
CA LEU A 104 -9.25 -4.17 2.61
C LEU A 104 -8.52 -3.10 3.44
N ILE A 105 -7.62 -2.36 2.80
CA ILE A 105 -6.82 -1.31 3.45
C ILE A 105 -7.42 0.06 3.17
N ASP A 106 -7.91 0.27 1.95
CA ASP A 106 -8.48 1.56 1.56
C ASP A 106 -9.66 1.38 0.60
N GLN A 107 -10.66 2.22 0.76
CA GLN A 107 -11.81 2.32 -0.14
C GLN A 107 -12.14 3.79 -0.32
N ARG A 108 -12.12 4.25 -1.56
CA ARG A 108 -12.39 5.64 -1.93
C ARG A 108 -13.52 5.71 -2.95
N VAL A 109 -14.41 6.68 -2.78
CA VAL A 109 -15.51 6.98 -3.68
C VAL A 109 -15.45 8.46 -4.01
N ILE A 110 -15.09 8.78 -5.24
CA ILE A 110 -15.05 10.16 -5.73
C ILE A 110 -16.40 10.45 -6.37
N ALA A 111 -17.08 11.48 -5.89
CA ALA A 111 -18.35 11.94 -6.41
C ALA A 111 -18.18 13.33 -7.03
N ILE A 112 -18.51 13.45 -8.31
CA ILE A 112 -18.50 14.73 -9.05
C ILE A 112 -19.95 15.10 -9.32
N TYR A 113 -20.38 16.21 -8.72
CA TYR A 113 -21.74 16.73 -8.84
C TYR A 113 -21.81 17.76 -9.96
N PHE A 114 -22.75 17.58 -10.88
CA PHE A 114 -23.00 18.50 -11.97
C PHE A 114 -24.23 19.38 -11.70
N ASP A 115 -24.24 20.58 -12.27
CA ASP A 115 -25.42 21.43 -12.34
C ASP A 115 -26.30 21.11 -13.57
N GLN A 116 -27.37 21.88 -13.77
CA GLN A 116 -28.28 21.71 -14.91
C GLN A 116 -27.64 22.03 -16.27
N ASN A 117 -26.54 22.78 -16.28
CA ASN A 117 -25.77 23.11 -17.48
C ASN A 117 -24.67 22.07 -17.76
N ARG A 118 -24.66 20.94 -17.04
CA ARG A 118 -23.64 19.87 -17.12
C ARG A 118 -22.23 20.38 -16.80
N GLN A 119 -22.14 21.31 -15.84
CA GLN A 119 -20.88 21.83 -15.32
C GLN A 119 -20.64 21.36 -13.88
N VAL A 120 -19.38 21.17 -13.53
CA VAL A 120 -18.96 20.70 -12.21
C VAL A 120 -19.32 21.74 -11.16
N ARG A 121 -20.23 21.39 -10.25
CA ARG A 121 -20.62 22.23 -9.13
C ARG A 121 -19.80 21.94 -7.88
N ARG A 122 -19.50 20.66 -7.63
CA ARG A 122 -18.79 20.19 -6.44
C ARG A 122 -18.08 18.88 -6.74
N ILE A 123 -16.92 18.70 -6.12
CA ILE A 123 -16.19 17.43 -6.10
C ILE A 123 -16.06 17.00 -4.63
N ALA A 124 -16.34 15.74 -4.36
CA ALA A 124 -16.16 15.13 -3.04
C ALA A 124 -15.34 13.84 -3.16
N ASN A 125 -14.48 13.58 -2.16
CA ASN A 125 -13.69 12.36 -2.10
C ASN A 125 -14.03 11.63 -0.80
N TYR A 126 -15.00 10.73 -0.88
CA TYR A 126 -15.44 9.95 0.25
C TYR A 126 -14.52 8.78 0.51
N GLY A 127 -14.28 8.52 1.78
CA GLY A 127 -13.57 7.34 2.23
C GLY A 127 -14.00 6.95 3.62
N LEU A 128 -13.40 5.89 4.13
CA LEU A 128 -13.61 5.48 5.52
C LEU A 128 -12.50 6.05 6.39
N GLN A 129 -12.90 6.72 7.46
CA GLN A 129 -12.06 7.13 8.57
C GLN A 129 -12.74 6.68 9.86
N ASP A 130 -12.06 5.87 10.67
CA ASP A 130 -12.61 5.27 11.90
C ASP A 130 -13.93 4.51 11.70
N GLY A 131 -14.11 3.89 10.52
CA GLY A 131 -15.33 3.18 10.14
C GLY A 131 -16.50 4.08 9.73
N LYS A 132 -16.31 5.39 9.68
CA LYS A 132 -17.33 6.38 9.24
C LYS A 132 -16.95 6.96 7.88
N ILE A 133 -17.96 7.33 7.09
CA ILE A 133 -17.76 7.99 5.81
C ILE A 133 -17.29 9.42 6.06
N PHE A 134 -16.12 9.76 5.50
CA PHE A 134 -15.47 11.06 5.61
C PHE A 134 -15.09 11.60 4.23
N ASP A 135 -15.34 12.88 3.98
CA ASP A 135 -14.91 13.55 2.76
C ASP A 135 -13.53 14.19 2.95
N PHE A 136 -12.54 13.66 2.23
CA PHE A 136 -11.15 14.10 2.32
C PHE A 136 -10.89 15.45 1.65
N ILE A 137 -11.76 15.90 0.74
CA ILE A 137 -11.63 17.21 0.07
C ILE A 137 -12.18 18.30 1.00
N SER A 138 -13.45 18.18 1.40
CA SER A 138 -14.06 19.18 2.29
C SER A 138 -13.62 19.07 3.75
N ARG A 139 -13.00 17.95 4.14
CA ARG A 139 -12.62 17.59 5.51
C ARG A 139 -13.82 17.58 6.46
N THR A 140 -14.97 17.15 5.94
CA THR A 140 -16.20 17.06 6.73
C THR A 140 -16.81 15.66 6.61
N THR A 141 -17.52 15.25 7.64
CA THR A 141 -18.43 14.10 7.54
C THR A 141 -19.70 14.55 6.82
N PRO A 142 -20.17 13.84 5.79
CA PRO A 142 -21.41 14.22 5.10
C PRO A 142 -22.57 14.24 6.11
N THR A 143 -23.41 15.26 6.03
CA THR A 143 -24.59 15.38 6.89
C THR A 143 -25.63 14.33 6.50
N SER A 144 -26.28 13.73 7.49
CA SER A 144 -27.33 12.73 7.29
C SER A 144 -28.43 13.27 6.36
N GLY A 145 -28.63 12.60 5.23
CA GLY A 145 -29.54 13.04 4.16
C GLY A 145 -29.53 12.06 2.99
N GLN A 146 -30.00 12.51 1.83
CA GLN A 146 -30.10 11.68 0.62
C GLN A 146 -28.72 11.14 0.17
N GLU A 147 -27.64 11.92 0.33
CA GLU A 147 -26.27 11.49 0.00
C GLU A 147 -25.84 10.24 0.79
N MET A 148 -26.14 10.19 2.09
CA MET A 148 -25.84 9.01 2.92
C MET A 148 -26.64 7.77 2.53
N SER A 149 -27.85 7.95 2.00
CA SER A 149 -28.69 6.83 1.58
C SER A 149 -28.13 6.07 0.38
N TYR A 150 -27.25 6.68 -0.42
CA TYR A 150 -26.56 6.02 -1.55
C TYR A 150 -25.13 5.60 -1.19
N LEU A 151 -24.40 6.44 -0.45
CA LEU A 151 -23.04 6.09 -0.02
C LEU A 151 -23.03 4.90 0.94
N ALA A 152 -23.96 4.83 1.89
CA ALA A 152 -23.97 3.74 2.87
C ALA A 152 -24.17 2.35 2.23
N PRO A 153 -25.12 2.14 1.29
CA PRO A 153 -25.19 0.90 0.52
C PRO A 153 -23.93 0.61 -0.29
N LEU A 154 -23.32 1.62 -0.93
CA LEU A 154 -22.07 1.42 -1.69
C LEU A 154 -20.95 0.93 -0.79
N PHE A 155 -20.67 1.60 0.33
CA PHE A 155 -19.64 1.14 1.26
C PHE A 155 -19.99 -0.23 1.88
N LYS A 156 -21.26 -0.48 2.21
CA LYS A 156 -21.71 -1.76 2.77
C LYS A 156 -21.56 -2.92 1.78
N LEU A 157 -21.94 -2.73 0.51
CA LEU A 157 -21.88 -3.76 -0.52
C LEU A 157 -20.44 -4.19 -0.80
N ILE A 158 -19.49 -3.27 -0.69
CA ILE A 158 -18.10 -3.52 -1.06
C ILE A 158 -17.17 -3.77 0.14
N SER A 159 -17.66 -3.59 1.38
CA SER A 159 -16.96 -3.92 2.63
C SER A 159 -17.13 -5.38 3.08
N PHE A 160 -18.00 -6.16 2.43
CA PHE A 160 -18.24 -7.57 2.78
C PHE A 160 -17.15 -8.50 2.19
N HIS A 161 -15.99 -8.58 2.85
CA HIS A 161 -15.13 -9.78 2.88
C HIS A 161 -14.14 -9.70 4.05
#